data_AF-A0A1M6XNN4-F1
#
_entry.id   AF-A0A1M6XNN4-F1
#
_cell.length_a   1.000
_cell.length_b   1.000
_cell.length_c   1.000
_cell.angle_alpha   90.00
_cell.angle_beta   90.00
_cell.angle_gamma   90.00
#
_symmetry.space_group_name_H-M   'P 1'
#
loop_
_entity.id
_entity.type
_entity.pdbx_description
1 polymer ?
#
loop_
_entity_poly.entity_id
_entity_poly.type
_entity_poly.pdbx_seq_one_letter_code
_entity_poly.pdbx_strand_id
1 'polypeptide(L)'
;MICVVNMGILLCILSCNKNSQDKEKENFDSVLLKKNTELQLSGEYEKLIELNIGYLKKAAKMQYKEGKALCYLNIAEINISTENYEKALILLEKAGENLKDSESGYHKAVLYDDYSQYYSYLNLIDKGIMYNNKAFYYIKNAKESALTKKLLPRLYLTRGIYFARKGWFGTSLKCIMKGNKLENSVYSNCMVAQYYLIRHQLDSVRVYMAKTSEMMHKQKVSDVESFWVYSAMGYYYYEINNSDEAEKAFQKALEMNIKTDRTYSSKVYFVYKALAELYKKKNDGGKAYYYLKKYMEEENRMATARMAAMNRSTENFISEIKPESDWHRNDLPLAIALSITALTISGIYVQRTIKTQRLKKRALKQETEELKSHVRAKMLKEVTELAQKNDSSFLMKFKELYPDFISSLLKINPDLENSELAFCAMLKLHFSSKEIADYTFVQHRSVQQKKYRIRKRLNISGEEDIYDFFDRISN
;
A
#
# COMPACT_ATOMS: atom_id res chain seq x y z
N MET A 1 23.94 35.45 -9.57
CA MET A 1 24.26 35.52 -8.12
C MET A 1 22.99 35.43 -7.24
N ILE A 2 21.89 36.08 -7.60
CA ILE A 2 20.62 36.07 -6.83
C ILE A 2 19.94 34.68 -6.75
N CYS A 3 19.97 33.87 -7.82
CA CYS A 3 19.38 32.52 -7.79
C CYS A 3 20.12 31.52 -6.89
N VAL A 4 21.44 31.66 -6.72
CA VAL A 4 22.25 30.76 -5.88
C VAL A 4 22.03 31.07 -4.39
N VAL A 5 21.85 32.34 -4.05
CA VAL A 5 21.54 32.78 -2.67
C VAL A 5 20.13 32.33 -2.27
N ASN A 6 19.14 32.42 -3.16
CA ASN A 6 17.78 31.93 -2.89
C ASN A 6 17.70 30.40 -2.72
N MET A 7 18.50 29.63 -3.48
CA MET A 7 18.57 28.18 -3.35
C MET A 7 19.27 27.77 -2.05
N GLY A 8 20.31 28.50 -1.62
CA GLY A 8 20.98 28.31 -0.34
C GLY A 8 20.07 28.61 0.87
N ILE A 9 19.28 29.68 0.82
CA ILE A 9 18.32 30.02 1.88
C ILE A 9 17.20 28.98 1.97
N LEU A 10 16.68 28.50 0.83
CA LEU A 10 15.66 27.44 0.80
C LEU A 10 16.17 26.12 1.38
N LEU A 11 17.41 25.73 1.05
CA LEU A 11 18.08 24.54 1.59
C LEU A 11 18.36 24.67 3.09
N CYS A 12 18.77 25.86 3.57
CA CYS A 12 18.95 26.13 4.99
C CYS A 12 17.62 26.08 5.77
N ILE A 13 16.53 26.63 5.23
CA ILE A 13 15.20 26.57 5.86
C ILE A 13 14.69 25.12 5.90
N LEU A 14 14.84 24.35 4.82
CA LEU A 14 14.47 22.93 4.79
C LEU A 14 15.30 22.08 5.77
N SER A 15 16.61 22.36 5.88
CA SER A 15 17.50 21.67 6.82
C SER A 15 17.20 22.02 8.28
N CYS A 16 16.90 23.29 8.58
CA CYS A 16 16.51 23.71 9.93
C CYS A 16 15.16 23.13 10.34
N ASN A 17 14.20 23.06 9.41
CA ASN A 17 12.88 22.49 9.68
C ASN A 17 12.97 20.97 9.92
N LYS A 18 13.79 20.26 9.14
CA LYS A 18 14.05 18.82 9.33
C LYS A 18 14.69 18.53 10.70
N ASN A 19 15.71 19.30 11.10
CA ASN A 19 16.34 19.17 12.42
C ASN A 19 15.36 19.46 13.57
N SER A 20 14.42 20.39 13.39
CA SER A 20 13.38 20.68 14.38
C SER A 20 12.39 19.53 14.52
N GLN A 21 11.91 18.99 13.40
CA GLN A 21 11.00 17.83 13.39
C GLN A 21 11.64 16.57 13.98
N ASP A 22 12.92 16.32 13.69
CA ASP A 22 13.63 15.14 14.23
C ASP A 22 13.79 15.24 15.75
N LYS A 23 14.09 16.43 16.29
CA LYS A 23 14.11 16.65 17.75
C LYS A 23 12.75 16.47 18.40
N GLU A 24 11.68 16.91 17.74
CA GLU A 24 10.32 16.75 18.26
C GLU A 24 9.93 15.27 18.33
N LYS A 25 10.29 14.46 17.32
CA LYS A 25 10.10 13.01 17.30
C LYS A 25 10.93 12.29 18.36
N GLU A 26 12.21 12.65 18.51
CA GLU A 26 13.06 12.09 19.57
C GLU A 26 12.52 12.40 20.97
N ASN A 27 12.01 13.62 21.18
CA ASN A 27 11.35 14.00 22.43
C ASN A 27 10.03 13.26 22.64
N PHE A 28 9.24 13.05 21.57
CA PHE A 28 8.03 12.24 21.62
C PHE A 28 8.33 10.83 22.13
N ASP A 29 9.29 10.14 21.51
CA ASP A 29 9.61 8.74 21.83
C ASP A 29 10.16 8.61 23.25
N SER A 30 11.12 9.47 23.61
CA SER A 30 11.80 9.40 24.92
C SER A 30 10.84 9.68 26.08
N VAL A 31 9.95 10.68 25.96
CA VAL A 31 8.97 10.99 27.00
C VAL A 31 7.91 9.90 27.08
N LEU A 32 7.41 9.40 25.94
CA LEU A 32 6.41 8.34 25.91
C LEU A 32 6.94 7.07 26.59
N LEU A 33 8.15 6.64 26.22
CA LEU A 33 8.77 5.42 26.76
C LEU A 33 9.07 5.54 28.26
N LYS A 34 9.52 6.72 28.71
CA LYS A 34 9.77 6.95 30.15
C LYS A 34 8.47 6.79 30.96
N LYS A 35 7.40 7.48 30.54
CA LYS A 35 6.09 7.40 31.22
C LYS A 35 5.46 6.02 31.14
N ASN A 36 5.59 5.33 29.99
CA ASN A 36 5.16 3.94 29.87
C ASN A 36 5.91 3.04 30.83
N THR A 37 7.24 3.18 30.92
CA THR A 37 8.05 2.39 31.87
C THR A 37 7.57 2.66 33.30
N GLU A 38 7.34 3.91 33.69
CA GLU A 38 6.85 4.27 35.03
C GLU A 38 5.48 3.63 35.33
N LEU A 39 4.50 3.76 34.42
CA LEU A 39 3.15 3.21 34.58
C LEU A 39 3.13 1.67 34.52
N GLN A 40 4.00 1.08 33.70
CA GLN A 40 4.16 -0.37 33.64
C GLN A 40 4.77 -0.89 34.95
N LEU A 41 5.75 -0.19 35.52
CA LEU A 41 6.37 -0.54 36.81
C LEU A 41 5.41 -0.34 38.00
N SER A 42 4.47 0.61 37.93
CA SER A 42 3.40 0.79 38.93
C SER A 42 2.17 -0.08 38.68
N GLY A 43 2.11 -0.79 37.55
CA GLY A 43 1.00 -1.70 37.21
C GLY A 43 -0.29 -0.96 36.85
N GLU A 44 -0.21 0.35 36.58
CA GLU A 44 -1.32 1.21 36.20
C GLU A 44 -1.63 1.05 34.70
N TYR A 45 -1.94 -0.18 34.28
CA TYR A 45 -2.12 -0.55 32.88
C TYR A 45 -3.23 0.23 32.17
N GLU A 46 -4.31 0.58 32.88
CA GLU A 46 -5.37 1.43 32.32
C GLU A 46 -4.86 2.83 31.96
N LYS A 47 -4.17 3.49 32.90
CA LYS A 47 -3.54 4.80 32.65
C LYS A 47 -2.48 4.74 31.57
N LEU A 48 -1.76 3.61 31.48
CA LEU A 48 -0.81 3.38 30.39
C LEU A 48 -1.51 3.33 29.04
N ILE A 49 -2.62 2.61 28.93
CA ILE A 49 -3.40 2.55 27.69
C ILE A 49 -3.95 3.93 27.35
N GLU A 50 -4.52 4.66 28.33
CA GLU A 50 -5.00 6.04 28.14
C GLU A 50 -3.88 7.00 27.68
N LEU A 51 -2.68 6.88 28.25
CA LEU A 51 -1.51 7.62 27.81
C LEU A 51 -1.20 7.35 26.33
N ASN A 52 -1.19 6.08 25.93
CA ASN A 52 -0.91 5.70 24.54
C ASN A 52 -2.04 6.10 23.59
N ILE A 53 -3.30 6.15 24.02
CA ILE A 53 -4.40 6.77 23.25
C ILE A 53 -4.08 8.24 22.94
N GLY A 54 -3.69 9.00 23.96
CA GLY A 54 -3.34 10.41 23.81
C GLY A 54 -2.15 10.61 22.86
N TYR A 55 -1.12 9.77 22.99
CA TYR A 55 0.06 9.82 22.12
C TYR A 55 -0.22 9.33 20.71
N LEU A 56 -1.12 8.37 20.51
CA LEU A 56 -1.56 7.93 19.19
C LEU A 56 -2.25 9.09 18.45
N LYS A 57 -3.17 9.80 19.12
CA LYS A 57 -3.83 10.99 18.59
C LYS A 57 -2.81 12.10 18.27
N LYS A 58 -1.79 12.28 19.11
CA LYS A 58 -0.69 13.22 18.85
C LYS A 58 0.17 12.81 17.65
N ALA A 59 0.57 11.54 17.55
CA ALA A 59 1.34 11.00 16.43
C ALA A 59 0.57 11.11 15.11
N ALA A 60 -0.76 10.91 15.12
CA ALA A 60 -1.62 11.13 13.96
C ALA A 60 -1.59 12.59 13.48
N LYS A 61 -1.72 13.57 14.38
CA LYS A 61 -1.60 14.99 14.04
C LYS A 61 -0.23 15.36 13.48
N MET A 62 0.83 14.73 13.98
CA MET A 62 2.21 14.91 13.52
C MET A 62 2.54 14.14 12.23
N GLN A 63 1.62 13.30 11.73
CA GLN A 63 1.88 12.33 10.67
C GLN A 63 3.10 11.42 10.96
N TYR A 64 3.33 11.12 12.24
CA TYR A 64 4.50 10.38 12.71
C TYR A 64 4.20 8.89 12.83
N LYS A 65 4.42 8.14 11.73
CA LYS A 65 4.10 6.70 11.63
C LYS A 65 4.85 5.86 12.65
N GLU A 66 6.12 6.15 12.90
CA GLU A 66 6.92 5.42 13.88
C GLU A 66 6.39 5.65 15.31
N GLY A 67 5.96 6.88 15.64
CA GLY A 67 5.32 7.17 16.92
C GLY A 67 3.99 6.44 17.10
N LYS A 68 3.19 6.28 16.03
CA LYS A 68 1.98 5.42 16.07
C LYS A 68 2.35 3.98 16.35
N ALA A 69 3.34 3.45 15.64
CA ALA A 69 3.84 2.10 15.87
C ALA A 69 4.31 1.90 17.31
N LEU A 70 5.03 2.88 17.87
CA LEU A 70 5.50 2.83 19.25
C LEU A 70 4.34 2.74 20.25
N CYS A 71 3.23 3.45 20.02
CA CYS A 71 2.03 3.34 20.86
C CYS A 71 1.44 1.92 20.82
N TYR A 72 1.40 1.29 19.65
CA TYR A 72 0.94 -0.10 19.51
C TYR A 72 1.87 -1.09 20.21
N LEU A 73 3.19 -0.90 20.08
CA LEU A 73 4.21 -1.76 20.70
C LEU A 73 4.14 -1.71 22.23
N ASN A 74 3.99 -0.52 22.82
CA ASN A 74 3.86 -0.38 24.27
C ASN A 74 2.67 -1.16 24.84
N ILE A 75 1.53 -1.17 24.14
CA ILE A 75 0.33 -1.92 24.57
C ILE A 75 0.50 -3.41 24.26
N ALA A 76 1.18 -3.76 23.17
CA ALA A 76 1.51 -5.15 22.83
C ALA A 76 2.38 -5.79 23.92
N GLU A 77 3.43 -5.10 24.39
CA GLU A 77 4.33 -5.59 25.45
C GLU A 77 3.56 -6.02 26.71
N ILE A 78 2.56 -5.23 27.12
CA ILE A 78 1.73 -5.54 28.28
C ILE A 78 0.86 -6.77 28.00
N ASN A 79 0.19 -6.80 26.84
CA ASN A 79 -0.65 -7.94 26.45
C ASN A 79 0.17 -9.24 26.34
N ILE A 80 1.43 -9.19 25.91
CA ILE A 80 2.36 -10.33 25.92
C ILE A 80 2.62 -10.79 27.37
N SER A 81 3.01 -9.85 28.25
CA SER A 81 3.37 -10.17 29.64
C SER A 81 2.20 -10.65 30.51
N THR A 82 0.98 -10.44 30.03
CA THR A 82 -0.29 -10.78 30.68
C THR A 82 -1.06 -11.88 29.96
N GLU A 83 -0.40 -12.57 29.02
CA GLU A 83 -0.94 -13.73 28.30
C GLU A 83 -2.15 -13.46 27.39
N ASN A 84 -2.43 -12.19 27.06
CA ASN A 84 -3.44 -11.79 26.08
C ASN A 84 -2.87 -11.84 24.65
N TYR A 85 -2.43 -13.03 24.22
CA TYR A 85 -1.65 -13.24 23.01
C TYR A 85 -2.37 -12.84 21.72
N GLU A 86 -3.70 -13.00 21.65
CA GLU A 86 -4.48 -12.60 20.47
C GLU A 86 -4.41 -11.08 20.24
N LYS A 87 -4.69 -10.30 21.28
CA LYS A 87 -4.61 -8.83 21.22
C LYS A 87 -3.18 -8.34 20.99
N ALA A 88 -2.21 -8.98 21.64
CA ALA A 88 -0.81 -8.69 21.41
C ALA A 88 -0.44 -8.83 19.91
N LEU A 89 -0.85 -9.92 19.26
CA LEU A 89 -0.55 -10.15 17.85
C LEU A 89 -1.18 -9.08 16.95
N ILE A 90 -2.45 -8.73 17.16
CA ILE A 90 -3.13 -7.66 16.40
C ILE A 90 -2.35 -6.33 16.51
N LEU A 91 -1.88 -5.98 17.71
CA LEU A 91 -1.12 -4.75 17.95
C LEU A 91 0.26 -4.80 17.28
N LEU A 92 0.94 -5.94 17.32
CA LEU A 92 2.23 -6.14 16.63
C LEU A 92 2.08 -6.04 15.11
N GLU A 93 1.00 -6.56 14.55
CA GLU A 93 0.69 -6.43 13.12
C GLU A 93 0.44 -4.96 12.74
N LYS A 94 -0.34 -4.22 13.54
CA LYS A 94 -0.59 -2.78 13.35
C LYS A 94 0.69 -1.94 13.44
N ALA A 95 1.58 -2.27 14.38
CA ALA A 95 2.90 -1.66 14.46
C ALA A 95 3.72 -1.96 13.20
N GLY A 96 3.70 -3.21 12.73
CA GLY A 96 4.35 -3.64 11.49
C GLY A 96 3.85 -2.89 10.25
N GLU A 97 2.54 -2.71 10.11
CA GLU A 97 1.94 -1.93 9.01
C GLU A 97 2.48 -0.49 8.97
N ASN A 98 2.57 0.17 10.13
CA ASN A 98 3.08 1.54 10.23
C ASN A 98 4.59 1.63 9.97
N LEU A 99 5.34 0.55 10.23
CA LEU A 99 6.79 0.50 10.06
C LEU A 99 7.24 -0.10 8.72
N LYS A 100 6.32 -0.57 7.86
CA LYS A 100 6.65 -1.27 6.61
C LYS A 100 7.68 -0.50 5.77
N ASP A 101 7.40 0.78 5.54
CA ASP A 101 8.23 1.68 4.71
C ASP A 101 9.15 2.59 5.55
N SER A 102 9.20 2.40 6.87
CA SER A 102 10.02 3.25 7.76
C SER A 102 11.52 2.91 7.63
N GLU A 103 12.37 3.93 7.62
CA GLU A 103 13.83 3.77 7.70
C GLU A 103 14.34 3.69 9.14
N SER A 104 13.46 3.81 10.14
CA SER A 104 13.87 3.82 11.55
C SER A 104 14.33 2.45 12.03
N GLY A 105 15.64 2.24 12.06
CA GLY A 105 16.24 1.02 12.61
C GLY A 105 15.90 0.79 14.09
N TYR A 106 15.71 1.85 14.88
CA TYR A 106 15.29 1.72 16.28
C TYR A 106 13.89 1.12 16.41
N HIS A 107 12.88 1.71 15.77
CA HIS A 107 11.49 1.22 15.88
C HIS A 107 11.31 -0.17 15.30
N LYS A 108 11.99 -0.48 14.19
CA LYS A 108 12.02 -1.85 13.65
C LYS A 108 12.67 -2.83 14.63
N ALA A 109 13.74 -2.43 15.31
CA ALA A 109 14.36 -3.27 16.34
C ALA A 109 13.42 -3.55 17.52
N VAL A 110 12.67 -2.55 17.99
CA VAL A 110 11.66 -2.72 19.07
C VAL A 110 10.56 -3.69 18.61
N LEU A 111 9.99 -3.49 17.42
CA LEU A 111 8.96 -4.38 16.86
C LEU A 111 9.41 -5.85 16.85
N TYR A 112 10.63 -6.11 16.40
CA TYR A 112 11.13 -7.48 16.32
C TYR A 112 11.58 -8.04 17.68
N ASP A 113 11.94 -7.19 18.65
CA ASP A 113 12.13 -7.63 20.04
C ASP A 113 10.80 -8.05 20.67
N ASP A 114 9.71 -7.34 20.38
CA ASP A 114 8.39 -7.71 20.90
C ASP A 114 7.85 -8.98 20.25
N TYR A 115 8.02 -9.16 18.93
CA TYR A 115 7.74 -10.46 18.29
C TYR A 115 8.58 -11.59 18.89
N SER A 116 9.85 -11.31 19.19
CA SER A 116 10.75 -12.26 19.82
C SER A 116 10.24 -12.69 21.20
N GLN A 117 9.84 -11.73 22.03
CA GLN A 117 9.24 -11.98 23.33
C GLN A 117 7.93 -12.76 23.19
N TYR A 118 7.01 -12.32 22.32
CA TYR A 118 5.74 -12.99 22.01
C TYR A 118 5.93 -14.49 21.73
N TYR A 119 6.81 -14.85 20.79
CA TYR A 119 7.05 -16.26 20.48
C TYR A 119 7.75 -17.01 21.60
N SER A 120 8.61 -16.36 22.39
CA SER A 120 9.22 -16.98 23.57
C SER A 120 8.22 -17.31 24.68
N TYR A 121 7.21 -16.46 24.88
CA TYR A 121 6.11 -16.71 25.82
C TYR A 121 5.22 -17.87 25.36
N LEU A 122 4.99 -18.00 24.04
CA LEU A 122 4.36 -19.19 23.43
C LEU A 122 5.25 -20.45 23.41
N ASN A 123 6.40 -20.43 24.09
CA ASN A 123 7.38 -21.52 24.14
C ASN A 123 7.99 -21.91 22.78
N LEU A 124 7.91 -21.04 21.78
CA LEU A 124 8.48 -21.22 20.43
C LEU A 124 9.86 -20.55 20.33
N ILE A 125 10.84 -21.10 21.04
CA ILE A 125 12.15 -20.46 21.25
C ILE A 125 12.94 -20.23 19.96
N ASP A 126 12.85 -21.14 18.99
CA ASP A 126 13.55 -20.97 17.72
C ASP A 126 13.00 -19.77 16.92
N LYS A 127 11.68 -19.55 16.96
CA LYS A 127 11.06 -18.33 16.41
C LYS A 127 11.48 -17.09 17.19
N GLY A 128 11.51 -17.17 18.52
CA GLY A 128 12.03 -16.10 19.37
C GLY A 128 13.45 -15.67 18.96
N ILE A 129 14.38 -16.63 18.82
CA ILE A 129 15.74 -16.39 18.37
C ILE A 129 15.78 -15.77 16.96
N MET A 130 14.97 -16.26 16.03
CA MET A 130 14.86 -15.70 14.68
C MET A 130 14.47 -14.21 14.70
N TYR A 131 13.46 -13.85 15.49
CA TYR A 131 13.02 -12.47 15.62
C TYR A 131 14.02 -11.59 16.39
N ASN A 132 14.66 -12.13 17.43
CA ASN A 132 15.76 -11.45 18.09
C ASN A 132 16.92 -11.17 17.12
N ASN A 133 17.24 -12.08 16.19
CA ASN A 133 18.22 -11.82 15.12
C ASN A 133 17.82 -10.65 14.23
N LYS A 134 16.53 -10.54 13.87
CA LYS A 134 16.00 -9.37 13.14
C LYS A 134 16.15 -8.10 13.97
N ALA A 135 15.79 -8.12 15.26
CA ALA A 135 15.98 -6.97 16.15
C ALA A 135 17.44 -6.49 16.17
N PHE A 136 18.39 -7.43 16.26
CA PHE A 136 19.82 -7.12 16.19
C PHE A 136 20.29 -6.57 14.85
N TYR A 137 19.72 -7.05 13.74
CA TYR A 137 20.02 -6.49 12.42
C TYR A 137 19.63 -5.01 12.36
N TYR A 138 18.40 -4.67 12.76
CA TYR A 138 17.92 -3.29 12.69
C TYR A 138 18.61 -2.36 13.69
N ILE A 139 18.89 -2.81 14.92
CA ILE A 139 19.54 -1.95 15.92
C ILE A 139 21.01 -1.65 15.56
N LYS A 140 21.71 -2.58 14.90
CA LYS A 140 23.10 -2.35 14.44
C LYS A 140 23.18 -1.35 13.29
N ASN A 141 22.14 -1.29 12.48
CA ASN A 141 22.04 -0.36 11.36
C ASN A 141 21.36 0.97 11.76
N ALA A 142 20.91 1.10 13.01
CA ALA A 142 20.29 2.32 13.53
C ALA A 142 21.36 3.35 13.90
N LYS A 143 21.02 4.64 13.75
CA LYS A 143 21.83 5.74 14.28
C LYS A 143 21.93 5.61 15.80
N GLU A 144 23.16 5.76 16.32
CA GLU A 144 23.39 5.72 17.76
C GLU A 144 22.63 6.84 18.48
N SER A 145 21.86 6.46 19.49
CA SER A 145 21.03 7.34 20.33
C SER A 145 20.91 6.77 21.74
N ALA A 146 20.43 7.58 22.70
CA ALA A 146 20.14 7.11 24.06
C ALA A 146 19.18 5.91 24.07
N LEU A 147 18.20 5.90 23.17
CA LEU A 147 17.23 4.80 23.04
C LEU A 147 17.89 3.52 22.53
N THR A 148 18.76 3.61 21.51
CA THR A 148 19.49 2.42 21.03
C THR A 148 20.47 1.87 22.07
N LYS A 149 21.12 2.74 22.84
CA LYS A 149 22.00 2.36 23.97
C LYS A 149 21.23 1.66 25.08
N LYS A 150 19.97 2.04 25.31
CA LYS A 150 19.10 1.38 26.29
C LYS A 150 18.56 0.04 25.80
N LEU A 151 18.24 -0.08 24.51
CA LEU A 151 17.68 -1.32 23.93
C LEU A 151 18.73 -2.41 23.74
N LEU A 152 19.94 -2.07 23.28
CA LEU A 152 20.95 -3.05 22.90
C LEU A 152 21.34 -4.03 24.03
N PRO A 153 21.55 -3.61 25.30
CA PRO A 153 21.81 -4.53 26.39
C PRO A 153 20.65 -5.51 26.63
N ARG A 154 19.39 -5.01 26.60
CA ARG A 154 18.18 -5.83 26.73
C ARG A 154 18.15 -6.94 25.68
N LEU A 155 18.45 -6.63 24.42
CA LEU A 155 18.50 -7.64 23.34
C LEU A 155 19.53 -8.75 23.62
N TYR A 156 20.70 -8.40 24.17
CA TYR A 156 21.72 -9.37 24.56
C TYR A 156 21.27 -10.25 25.74
N LEU A 157 20.64 -9.66 26.76
CA LEU A 157 20.10 -10.40 27.91
C LEU A 157 19.01 -11.38 27.46
N THR A 158 18.05 -10.91 26.65
CA THR A 158 16.98 -11.72 26.05
C THR A 158 17.55 -12.89 25.24
N ARG A 159 18.52 -12.63 24.37
CA ARG A 159 19.22 -13.69 23.60
C ARG A 159 19.91 -14.70 24.52
N GLY A 160 20.54 -14.22 25.58
CA GLY A 160 21.16 -15.05 26.61
C GLY A 160 20.17 -16.02 27.24
N ILE A 161 18.99 -15.54 27.61
CA ILE A 161 17.90 -16.36 28.17
C ILE A 161 17.46 -17.44 27.17
N TYR A 162 17.28 -17.09 25.89
CA TYR A 162 16.87 -18.08 24.89
C TYR A 162 17.90 -19.18 24.67
N PHE A 163 19.18 -18.82 24.62
CA PHE A 163 20.24 -19.81 24.52
C PHE A 163 20.35 -20.69 25.77
N ALA A 164 20.09 -20.14 26.97
CA ALA A 164 19.99 -20.97 28.17
C ALA A 164 18.84 -21.98 28.06
N ARG A 165 17.66 -21.56 27.57
CA ARG A 165 16.50 -22.44 27.34
C ARG A 165 16.77 -23.53 26.29
N LYS A 166 17.67 -23.28 25.32
CA LYS A 166 18.16 -24.28 24.35
C LYS A 166 19.28 -25.18 24.90
N GLY A 167 19.75 -24.95 26.12
CA GLY A 167 20.90 -25.66 26.71
C GLY A 167 22.27 -25.17 26.21
N TRP A 168 22.33 -24.08 25.44
CA TRP A 168 23.58 -23.51 24.92
C TRP A 168 24.22 -22.53 25.91
N PHE A 169 24.58 -23.06 27.07
CA PHE A 169 24.99 -22.27 28.23
C PHE A 169 26.25 -21.41 27.99
N GLY A 170 27.24 -21.91 27.26
CA GLY A 170 28.43 -21.10 26.92
C GLY A 170 28.10 -19.86 26.10
N THR A 171 27.23 -20.00 25.10
CA THR A 171 26.75 -18.87 24.27
C THR A 171 25.82 -17.96 25.05
N SER A 172 24.96 -18.54 25.89
CA SER A 172 24.11 -17.81 26.82
C SER A 172 24.92 -16.87 27.72
N LEU A 173 25.93 -17.40 28.41
CA LEU A 173 26.80 -16.62 29.28
C LEU A 173 27.49 -15.47 28.54
N LYS A 174 28.02 -15.73 27.33
CA LYS A 174 28.63 -14.69 26.49
C LYS A 174 27.66 -13.55 26.21
N CYS A 175 26.41 -13.86 25.88
CA CYS A 175 25.37 -12.86 25.63
C CYS A 175 25.00 -12.10 26.91
N ILE A 176 24.75 -12.79 28.02
CA ILE A 176 24.37 -12.16 29.29
C ILE A 176 25.50 -11.24 29.79
N MET A 177 26.74 -11.70 29.76
CA MET A 177 27.91 -10.91 30.14
C MET A 177 28.10 -9.69 29.23
N LYS A 178 27.83 -9.82 27.92
CA LYS A 178 27.89 -8.68 27.00
C LYS A 178 26.81 -7.65 27.33
N GLY A 179 25.58 -8.07 27.60
CA GLY A 179 24.49 -7.19 28.06
C GLY A 179 24.86 -6.48 29.36
N ASN A 180 25.31 -7.23 30.37
CA ASN A 180 25.76 -6.67 31.64
C ASN A 180 26.94 -5.70 31.50
N LYS A 181 27.90 -5.95 30.62
CA LYS A 181 29.01 -5.01 30.39
C LYS A 181 28.53 -3.68 29.79
N LEU A 182 27.49 -3.71 28.97
CA LEU A 182 26.95 -2.50 28.32
C LEU A 182 26.07 -1.67 29.28
N GLU A 183 25.28 -2.34 30.12
CA GLU A 183 24.31 -1.66 31.01
C GLU A 183 24.85 -1.45 32.42
N ASN A 184 25.52 -2.46 32.99
CA ASN A 184 26.05 -2.52 34.35
C ASN A 184 25.07 -1.99 35.42
N SER A 185 23.80 -2.35 35.27
CA SER A 185 22.70 -2.01 36.19
C SER A 185 22.51 -3.08 37.26
N VAL A 186 21.70 -2.76 38.27
CA VAL A 186 21.26 -3.74 39.28
C VAL A 186 20.54 -4.90 38.60
N TYR A 187 19.67 -4.60 37.64
CA TYR A 187 18.95 -5.59 36.85
C TYR A 187 19.88 -6.54 36.10
N SER A 188 20.84 -6.00 35.31
CA SER A 188 21.72 -6.82 34.50
C SER A 188 22.72 -7.66 35.33
N ASN A 189 23.20 -7.16 36.46
CA ASN A 189 24.01 -7.97 37.39
C ASN A 189 23.15 -9.05 38.08
N CYS A 190 21.89 -8.78 38.40
CA CYS A 190 20.95 -9.80 38.90
C CYS A 190 20.72 -10.91 37.87
N MET A 191 20.58 -10.58 36.58
CA MET A 191 20.45 -11.58 35.51
C MET A 191 21.69 -12.49 35.40
N VAL A 192 22.90 -11.93 35.56
CA VAL A 192 24.13 -12.73 35.61
C VAL A 192 24.12 -13.68 36.81
N ALA A 193 23.71 -13.18 37.98
CA ALA A 193 23.63 -13.99 39.18
C ALA A 193 22.60 -15.13 39.05
N GLN A 194 21.43 -14.87 38.45
CA GLN A 194 20.44 -15.89 38.14
C GLN A 194 20.95 -16.96 37.17
N TYR A 195 21.71 -16.57 36.15
CA TYR A 195 22.37 -17.54 35.27
C TYR A 195 23.30 -18.47 36.06
N TYR A 196 24.15 -17.91 36.92
CA TYR A 196 25.08 -18.71 37.73
C TYR A 196 24.35 -19.59 38.75
N LEU A 197 23.22 -19.12 39.27
CA LEU A 197 22.36 -19.88 40.17
C LEU A 197 21.78 -21.12 39.48
N ILE A 198 21.23 -20.98 38.26
CA ILE A 198 20.75 -22.10 37.44
C ILE A 198 21.87 -23.10 37.12
N ARG A 199 23.12 -22.61 37.07
CA ARG A 199 24.32 -23.43 36.84
C ARG A 199 24.93 -24.01 38.12
N HIS A 200 24.32 -23.76 39.28
CA HIS A 200 24.84 -24.10 40.61
C HIS A 200 26.29 -23.61 40.86
N GLN A 201 26.67 -22.47 40.28
CA GLN A 201 27.99 -21.86 40.45
C GLN A 201 27.95 -20.79 41.55
N LEU A 202 27.81 -21.26 42.79
CA LEU A 202 27.46 -20.44 43.96
C LEU A 202 28.48 -19.33 44.29
N ASP A 203 29.77 -19.54 44.04
CA ASP A 203 30.80 -18.51 44.25
C ASP A 203 30.57 -17.31 43.32
N SER A 204 30.22 -17.56 42.06
CA SER A 204 29.89 -16.50 41.11
C SER A 204 28.58 -15.80 41.51
N VAL A 205 27.57 -16.54 41.96
CA VAL A 205 26.33 -15.93 42.48
C VAL A 205 26.66 -14.95 43.61
N ARG A 206 27.48 -15.36 44.58
CA ARG A 206 27.89 -14.50 45.71
C ARG A 206 28.54 -13.19 45.24
N VAL A 207 29.45 -13.25 44.29
CA VAL A 207 30.13 -12.06 43.74
C VAL A 207 29.13 -11.08 43.13
N TYR A 208 28.24 -11.57 42.28
CA TYR A 208 27.26 -10.70 41.63
C TYR A 208 26.18 -10.20 42.59
N MET A 209 25.79 -11.00 43.59
CA MET A 209 24.86 -10.56 44.63
C MET A 209 25.46 -9.47 45.51
N ALA A 210 26.72 -9.61 45.95
CA ALA A 210 27.41 -8.59 46.71
C ALA A 210 27.47 -7.26 45.93
N LYS A 211 27.76 -7.35 44.63
CA LYS A 211 27.76 -6.19 43.74
C LYS A 211 26.38 -5.55 43.62
N THR A 212 25.30 -6.33 43.47
CA THR A 212 23.94 -5.77 43.45
C THR A 212 23.57 -5.09 44.77
N SER A 213 23.92 -5.66 45.92
CA SER A 213 23.70 -5.03 47.23
C SER A 213 24.42 -3.70 47.36
N GLU A 214 25.70 -3.66 46.98
CA GLU A 214 26.50 -2.44 47.01
C GLU A 214 25.88 -1.33 46.16
N MET A 215 25.41 -1.68 44.95
CA MET A 215 24.71 -0.73 44.08
C MET A 215 23.41 -0.23 44.74
N MET A 216 22.60 -1.11 45.33
CA MET A 216 21.38 -0.72 46.04
C MET A 216 21.64 0.24 47.21
N HIS A 217 22.82 0.19 47.84
CA HIS A 217 23.20 1.16 48.88
C HIS A 217 23.66 2.50 48.31
N LYS A 218 24.26 2.51 47.13
CA LYS A 218 24.84 3.71 46.50
C LYS A 218 23.84 4.55 45.73
N GLN A 219 22.78 3.95 45.22
CA GLN A 219 21.78 4.63 44.39
C GLN A 219 20.37 4.22 44.77
N LYS A 220 19.40 5.10 44.53
CA LYS A 220 17.99 4.74 44.62
C LYS A 220 17.67 3.75 43.51
N VAL A 221 17.19 2.58 43.90
CA VAL A 221 16.76 1.49 43.01
C VAL A 221 15.24 1.44 43.04
N SER A 222 14.61 1.11 41.92
CA SER A 222 13.15 0.96 41.91
C SER A 222 12.71 -0.20 42.81
N ASP A 223 11.50 -0.13 43.37
CA ASP A 223 10.95 -1.24 44.17
C ASP A 223 10.88 -2.53 43.33
N VAL A 224 10.71 -2.39 42.02
CA VAL A 224 10.72 -3.49 41.05
C VAL A 224 12.07 -4.15 40.92
N GLU A 225 13.13 -3.38 40.69
CA GLU A 225 14.49 -3.94 40.65
C GLU A 225 14.86 -4.55 42.00
N SER A 226 14.42 -3.95 43.10
CA SER A 226 14.61 -4.47 44.45
C SER A 226 13.90 -5.82 44.64
N PHE A 227 12.68 -5.98 44.14
CA PHE A 227 11.97 -7.26 44.11
C PHE A 227 12.81 -8.36 43.44
N TRP A 228 13.38 -8.06 42.26
CA TRP A 228 14.21 -9.01 41.51
C TRP A 228 15.46 -9.43 42.27
N VAL A 229 16.15 -8.46 42.89
CA VAL A 229 17.36 -8.73 43.68
C VAL A 229 17.03 -9.58 44.89
N TYR A 230 16.04 -9.19 45.70
CA TYR A 230 15.68 -9.95 46.90
C TYR A 230 15.15 -11.34 46.57
N SER A 231 14.42 -11.51 45.47
CA SER A 231 14.00 -12.83 44.98
C SER A 231 15.21 -13.71 44.68
N ALA A 232 16.18 -13.17 43.93
CA ALA A 232 17.38 -13.92 43.56
C ALA A 232 18.29 -14.22 44.77
N MET A 233 18.39 -13.31 45.74
CA MET A 233 19.04 -13.56 47.03
C MET A 233 18.36 -14.67 47.82
N GLY A 234 17.03 -14.67 47.86
CA GLY A 234 16.26 -15.72 48.54
C GLY A 234 16.56 -17.10 47.96
N TYR A 235 16.58 -17.22 46.63
CA TYR A 235 16.95 -18.48 46.00
C TYR A 235 18.41 -18.86 46.22
N TYR A 236 19.35 -17.91 46.19
CA TYR A 236 20.74 -18.19 46.53
C TYR A 236 20.89 -18.75 47.95
N TYR A 237 20.24 -18.12 48.93
CA TYR A 237 20.27 -18.59 50.32
C TYR A 237 19.57 -19.95 50.49
N TYR A 238 18.49 -20.17 49.76
CA TYR A 238 17.79 -21.45 49.70
C TYR A 238 18.72 -22.58 49.21
N GLU A 239 19.44 -22.36 48.10
CA GLU A 239 20.37 -23.33 47.51
C GLU A 239 21.54 -23.66 48.45
N ILE A 240 22.07 -22.69 49.20
CA ILE A 240 23.13 -22.94 50.18
C ILE A 240 22.61 -23.46 51.53
N ASN A 241 21.33 -23.83 51.61
CA ASN A 241 20.66 -24.32 52.82
C ASN A 241 20.62 -23.32 53.99
N ASN A 242 20.76 -22.02 53.73
CA ASN A 242 20.58 -20.98 54.74
C ASN A 242 19.11 -20.54 54.79
N SER A 243 18.30 -21.36 55.46
CA SER A 243 16.84 -21.21 55.50
C SER A 243 16.36 -19.86 56.05
N ASP A 244 17.06 -19.29 57.04
CA ASP A 244 16.62 -18.06 57.70
C ASP A 244 16.89 -16.82 56.85
N GLU A 245 18.05 -16.74 56.20
CA GLU A 245 18.33 -15.66 55.25
C GLU A 245 17.51 -15.79 53.96
N ALA A 246 17.21 -17.02 53.53
CA ALA A 246 16.28 -17.26 52.42
C ALA A 246 14.89 -16.72 52.73
N GLU A 247 14.35 -17.05 53.91
CA GLU A 247 13.05 -16.57 54.38
C GLU A 247 13.01 -15.03 54.41
N LYS A 248 14.01 -14.38 55.03
CA LYS A 248 14.10 -12.92 55.10
C LYS A 248 14.13 -12.27 53.72
N ALA A 249 14.93 -12.81 52.80
CA ALA A 249 15.06 -12.26 51.45
C ALA A 249 13.75 -12.43 50.65
N PHE A 250 13.11 -13.60 50.72
CA PHE A 250 11.81 -13.81 50.08
C PHE A 250 10.71 -12.91 50.68
N GLN A 251 10.68 -12.71 52.00
CA GLN A 251 9.75 -11.78 52.64
C GLN A 251 9.96 -10.34 52.18
N LYS A 252 11.22 -9.87 52.08
CA LYS A 252 11.53 -8.55 51.50
C LYS A 252 11.07 -8.43 50.05
N ALA A 253 11.23 -9.49 49.24
CA ALA A 253 10.70 -9.52 47.89
C ALA A 253 9.16 -9.32 47.91
N LEU A 254 8.44 -10.06 48.75
CA LEU A 254 6.98 -9.89 48.87
C LEU A 254 6.58 -8.47 49.33
N GLU A 255 7.33 -7.86 50.24
CA GLU A 255 7.09 -6.47 50.66
C GLU A 255 7.23 -5.50 49.48
N MET A 256 8.27 -5.66 48.66
CA MET A 256 8.46 -4.82 47.47
C MET A 256 7.33 -5.01 46.47
N ASN A 257 6.85 -6.24 46.29
CA ASN A 257 5.71 -6.52 45.43
C ASN A 257 4.43 -5.80 45.90
N ILE A 258 4.18 -5.76 47.21
CA ILE A 258 3.04 -5.06 47.80
C ILE A 258 3.15 -3.54 47.57
N LYS A 259 4.35 -2.95 47.76
CA LYS A 259 4.58 -1.51 47.51
C LYS A 259 4.35 -1.11 46.05
N THR A 260 4.56 -2.04 45.12
CA THR A 260 4.30 -1.84 43.69
C THR A 260 2.85 -2.16 43.30
N ASP A 261 1.86 -2.14 44.20
CA ASP A 261 0.47 -2.53 43.90
C ASP A 261 0.35 -3.89 43.17
N ARG A 262 1.29 -4.79 43.46
CA ARG A 262 1.42 -6.13 42.86
C ARG A 262 1.56 -6.13 41.34
N THR A 263 2.24 -5.13 40.76
CA THR A 263 2.58 -5.02 39.33
C THR A 263 3.12 -6.32 38.74
N TYR A 264 4.00 -7.01 39.47
CA TYR A 264 4.68 -8.24 39.05
C TYR A 264 4.07 -9.50 39.65
N SER A 265 2.76 -9.47 39.88
CA SER A 265 1.98 -10.65 40.30
C SER A 265 2.21 -11.87 39.40
N SER A 266 2.50 -11.67 38.11
CA SER A 266 2.87 -12.75 37.17
C SER A 266 4.17 -13.49 37.50
N LYS A 267 4.99 -13.03 38.45
CA LYS A 267 6.20 -13.72 38.89
C LYS A 267 6.33 -13.82 40.42
N VAL A 268 5.49 -13.13 41.18
CA VAL A 268 5.44 -13.26 42.65
C VAL A 268 5.09 -14.68 43.09
N TYR A 269 4.32 -15.40 42.27
CA TYR A 269 3.96 -16.79 42.55
C TYR A 269 5.20 -17.67 42.74
N PHE A 270 6.31 -17.40 42.04
CA PHE A 270 7.56 -18.15 42.23
C PHE A 270 8.11 -17.97 43.64
N VAL A 271 8.01 -16.75 44.20
CA VAL A 271 8.43 -16.47 45.59
C VAL A 271 7.51 -17.19 46.58
N TYR A 272 6.20 -17.21 46.32
CA TYR A 272 5.26 -17.99 47.15
C TYR A 272 5.52 -19.49 47.10
N LYS A 273 5.82 -20.04 45.92
CA LYS A 273 6.21 -21.44 45.77
C LYS A 273 7.50 -21.75 46.53
N ALA A 274 8.52 -20.91 46.40
CA ALA A 274 9.80 -21.09 47.11
C ALA A 274 9.62 -21.02 48.63
N LEU A 275 8.79 -20.11 49.14
CA LEU A 275 8.43 -20.07 50.57
C LEU A 275 7.68 -21.32 51.02
N ALA A 276 6.74 -21.83 50.22
CA ALA A 276 6.03 -23.07 50.53
C ALA A 276 7.00 -24.26 50.66
N GLU A 277 7.94 -24.39 49.71
CA GLU A 277 8.99 -25.41 49.74
C GLU A 277 9.96 -25.24 50.92
N LEU A 278 10.32 -24.00 51.24
CA LEU A 278 11.18 -23.67 52.38
C LEU A 278 10.52 -24.06 53.72
N TYR A 279 9.25 -23.70 53.94
CA TYR A 279 8.55 -24.08 55.18
C TYR A 279 8.25 -25.57 55.26
N LYS A 280 8.02 -26.24 54.12
CA LYS A 280 7.96 -27.71 54.07
C LYS A 280 9.27 -28.32 54.58
N LYS A 281 10.42 -27.79 54.16
CA LYS A 281 11.75 -28.24 54.64
C LYS A 281 12.00 -27.92 56.11
N LYS A 282 11.45 -26.80 56.61
CA LYS A 282 11.45 -26.44 58.05
C LYS A 282 10.43 -27.25 58.88
N ASN A 283 9.71 -28.19 58.26
CA ASN A 283 8.65 -29.00 58.88
C ASN A 283 7.49 -28.17 59.46
N ASP A 284 7.25 -26.98 58.92
CA ASP A 284 6.11 -26.11 59.25
C ASP A 284 5.01 -26.28 58.18
N GLY A 285 4.19 -27.33 58.36
CA GLY A 285 3.12 -27.66 57.42
C GLY A 285 2.06 -26.55 57.29
N GLY A 286 1.82 -25.78 58.36
CA GLY A 286 0.85 -24.69 58.38
C GLY A 286 1.26 -23.54 57.45
N LYS A 287 2.50 -23.05 57.60
CA LYS A 287 3.03 -22.00 56.71
C LYS A 287 3.25 -22.52 55.29
N ALA A 288 3.70 -23.77 55.13
CA ALA A 288 3.85 -24.38 53.81
C ALA A 288 2.52 -24.38 53.04
N TYR A 289 1.43 -24.80 53.69
CA TYR A 289 0.09 -24.78 53.09
C TYR A 289 -0.40 -23.35 52.81
N TYR A 290 -0.18 -22.41 53.73
CA TYR A 290 -0.52 -21.00 53.53
C TYR A 290 0.11 -20.43 52.25
N TYR A 291 1.42 -20.62 52.07
CA TYR A 291 2.13 -20.10 50.90
C TYR A 291 1.79 -20.85 49.62
N LEU A 292 1.51 -22.15 49.69
CA LEU A 292 0.99 -22.91 48.55
C LEU A 292 -0.37 -22.39 48.09
N LYS A 293 -1.27 -22.08 49.02
CA LYS A 293 -2.56 -21.45 48.72
C LYS A 293 -2.36 -20.08 48.05
N LYS A 294 -1.43 -19.26 48.55
CA LYS A 294 -1.07 -17.96 47.95
C LYS A 294 -0.51 -18.10 46.54
N TYR A 295 0.32 -19.11 46.30
CA TYR A 295 0.80 -19.46 44.96
C TYR A 295 -0.38 -19.74 44.02
N MET A 296 -1.31 -20.63 44.40
CA MET A 296 -2.49 -20.95 43.58
C MET A 296 -3.43 -19.75 43.40
N GLU A 297 -3.61 -18.91 44.41
CA GLU A 297 -4.43 -17.69 44.32
C GLU A 297 -3.84 -16.71 43.30
N GLU A 298 -2.53 -16.44 43.33
CA GLU A 298 -1.90 -15.50 42.38
C GLU A 298 -1.78 -16.09 40.97
N GLU A 299 -1.56 -17.40 40.83
CA GLU A 299 -1.60 -18.10 39.53
C GLU A 299 -2.99 -17.96 38.87
N ASN A 300 -4.07 -18.15 39.64
CA ASN A 300 -5.44 -17.98 39.14
C ASN A 300 -5.86 -16.51 38.98
N ARG A 301 -5.27 -15.59 39.75
CA ARG A 301 -5.54 -14.15 39.65
C ARG A 301 -5.07 -13.57 38.33
N MET A 302 -4.02 -14.13 37.73
CA MET A 302 -3.62 -13.83 36.35
C MET A 302 -4.74 -14.10 35.34
N ALA A 303 -5.73 -14.94 35.67
CA ALA A 303 -6.88 -15.20 34.80
C ALA A 303 -8.11 -14.28 35.04
N THR A 304 -8.13 -13.38 36.04
CA THR A 304 -9.37 -12.69 36.47
C THR A 304 -9.25 -11.16 36.67
N ALA A 305 -10.41 -10.50 36.84
CA ALA A 305 -10.73 -9.09 37.19
C ALA A 305 -9.81 -7.95 36.68
N ARG A 306 -8.54 -7.87 37.13
CA ARG A 306 -7.57 -6.85 36.65
C ARG A 306 -7.27 -7.06 35.16
N MET A 307 -7.19 -8.32 34.73
CA MET A 307 -7.07 -8.63 33.30
C MET A 307 -8.34 -8.30 32.53
N ALA A 308 -9.52 -8.47 33.12
CA ALA A 308 -10.78 -8.11 32.46
C ALA A 308 -10.88 -6.60 32.20
N ALA A 309 -10.47 -5.77 33.16
CA ALA A 309 -10.46 -4.32 33.00
C ALA A 309 -9.42 -3.87 31.96
N MET A 310 -8.20 -4.39 32.04
CA MET A 310 -7.16 -4.15 31.03
C MET A 310 -7.58 -4.66 29.63
N ASN A 311 -8.25 -5.80 29.56
CA ASN A 311 -8.76 -6.37 28.31
C ASN A 311 -9.80 -5.47 27.68
N ARG A 312 -10.72 -4.94 28.48
CA ARG A 312 -11.70 -3.95 28.03
C ARG A 312 -11.02 -2.67 27.56
N SER A 313 -10.02 -2.17 28.29
CA SER A 313 -9.28 -0.97 27.88
C SER A 313 -8.48 -1.19 26.59
N THR A 314 -7.91 -2.39 26.40
CA THR A 314 -7.24 -2.76 25.15
C THR A 314 -8.24 -2.91 24.00
N GLU A 315 -9.43 -3.45 24.23
CA GLU A 315 -10.52 -3.46 23.25
C GLU A 315 -10.94 -2.05 22.87
N ASN A 316 -11.10 -1.16 23.84
CA ASN A 316 -11.41 0.24 23.58
C ASN A 316 -10.31 0.87 22.71
N PHE A 317 -9.04 0.64 23.04
CA PHE A 317 -7.92 1.09 22.22
C PHE A 317 -7.99 0.54 20.78
N ILE A 318 -8.20 -0.76 20.61
CA ILE A 318 -8.35 -1.39 19.28
C ILE A 318 -9.56 -0.81 18.52
N SER A 319 -10.65 -0.52 19.23
CA SER A 319 -11.86 0.06 18.65
C SER A 319 -11.65 1.51 18.18
N GLU A 320 -10.85 2.31 18.91
CA GLU A 320 -10.49 3.66 18.47
C GLU A 320 -9.62 3.65 17.20
N ILE A 321 -8.90 2.55 16.93
CA ILE A 321 -8.07 2.39 15.72
C ILE A 321 -8.91 2.06 14.48
N LYS A 322 -9.98 1.25 14.61
CA LYS A 322 -10.83 0.83 13.48
C LYS A 322 -11.23 2.00 12.55
N PRO A 323 -11.74 3.14 13.04
CA PRO A 323 -12.09 4.24 12.16
C PRO A 323 -10.87 4.80 11.40
N GLU A 324 -9.69 4.88 12.00
CA GLU A 324 -8.47 5.40 11.34
C GLU A 324 -8.03 4.55 10.13
N SER A 325 -8.19 3.23 10.22
CA SER A 325 -8.03 2.29 9.10
C SER A 325 -9.10 2.51 8.01
N ASP A 326 -10.34 2.77 8.40
CA ASP A 326 -11.45 2.97 7.48
C ASP A 326 -11.37 4.29 6.71
N TRP A 327 -10.83 5.37 7.29
CA TRP A 327 -10.62 6.64 6.58
C TRP A 327 -9.75 6.48 5.32
N HIS A 328 -8.66 5.69 5.38
CA HIS A 328 -7.84 5.42 4.19
C HIS A 328 -8.50 4.46 3.19
N ARG A 329 -9.48 3.65 3.61
CA ARG A 329 -10.30 2.83 2.70
C ARG A 329 -11.42 3.64 2.04
N ASN A 330 -11.93 4.68 2.69
CA ASN A 330 -13.08 5.46 2.22
C ASN A 330 -12.76 6.47 1.10
N ASP A 331 -11.48 6.78 0.86
CA ASP A 331 -11.07 7.62 -0.28
C ASP A 331 -11.10 6.86 -1.62
N LEU A 332 -11.01 5.52 -1.58
CA LEU A 332 -10.99 4.68 -2.79
C LEU A 332 -12.32 4.74 -3.59
N PRO A 333 -13.52 4.61 -2.98
CA PRO A 333 -14.79 4.83 -3.67
C PRO A 333 -14.90 6.22 -4.30
N LEU A 334 -14.36 7.24 -3.63
CA LEU A 334 -14.44 8.64 -4.06
C LEU A 334 -13.51 8.90 -5.25
N ALA A 335 -12.30 8.33 -5.25
CA ALA A 335 -11.40 8.34 -6.40
C ALA A 335 -11.95 7.56 -7.60
N ILE A 336 -12.62 6.43 -7.37
CA ILE A 336 -13.32 5.66 -8.42
C ILE A 336 -14.47 6.51 -9.00
N ALA A 337 -15.29 7.13 -8.15
CA ALA A 337 -16.38 7.99 -8.58
C ALA A 337 -15.89 9.20 -9.40
N LEU A 338 -14.80 9.85 -8.99
CA LEU A 338 -14.18 10.95 -9.74
C LEU A 338 -13.60 10.48 -11.09
N SER A 339 -13.05 9.27 -11.15
CA SER A 339 -12.55 8.70 -12.40
C SER A 339 -13.69 8.40 -13.38
N ILE A 340 -14.81 7.88 -12.89
CA ILE A 340 -16.01 7.61 -13.71
C ILE A 340 -16.62 8.91 -14.23
N THR A 341 -16.72 9.96 -13.39
CA THR A 341 -17.25 11.26 -13.84
C THR A 341 -16.35 11.92 -14.87
N ALA A 342 -15.03 11.86 -14.72
CA ALA A 342 -14.11 12.36 -15.74
C ALA A 342 -14.25 11.62 -17.08
N LEU A 343 -14.35 10.28 -17.06
CA LEU A 343 -14.51 9.46 -18.27
C LEU A 343 -15.85 9.73 -18.98
N THR A 344 -16.94 9.89 -18.22
CA THR A 344 -18.26 10.21 -18.78
C THR A 344 -18.30 11.59 -19.42
N ILE A 345 -17.72 12.61 -18.79
CA ILE A 345 -17.60 13.97 -19.37
C ILE A 345 -16.77 13.93 -20.66
N SER A 346 -15.63 13.24 -20.64
CA SER A 346 -14.78 13.05 -21.82
C SER A 346 -15.54 12.34 -22.96
N GLY A 347 -16.29 11.28 -22.64
CA GLY A 347 -17.14 10.58 -23.60
C GLY A 347 -18.20 11.48 -24.24
N ILE A 348 -18.89 12.30 -23.45
CA ILE A 348 -19.87 13.28 -23.94
C ILE A 348 -19.21 14.31 -24.86
N TYR A 349 -18.03 14.81 -24.48
CA TYR A 349 -17.27 15.76 -25.29
C TYR A 349 -16.89 15.18 -26.66
N VAL A 350 -16.36 13.94 -26.69
CA VAL A 350 -16.02 13.25 -27.93
C VAL A 350 -17.27 13.02 -28.80
N GLN A 351 -18.38 12.57 -28.21
CA GLN A 351 -19.64 12.37 -28.96
C GLN A 351 -20.17 13.66 -29.58
N ARG A 352 -20.11 14.79 -28.85
CA ARG A 352 -20.50 16.11 -29.38
C ARG A 352 -19.64 16.49 -30.58
N THR A 353 -18.33 16.32 -30.48
CA THR A 353 -17.40 16.62 -31.57
C THR A 353 -17.66 15.75 -32.81
N ILE A 354 -17.85 14.44 -32.63
CA ILE A 354 -18.19 13.52 -33.72
C ILE A 354 -19.52 13.91 -34.39
N LYS A 355 -20.55 14.26 -33.59
CA LYS A 355 -21.85 14.67 -34.13
C LYS A 355 -21.73 15.93 -34.99
N THR A 356 -20.98 16.93 -34.52
CA THR A 356 -20.72 18.17 -35.26
C THR A 356 -19.97 17.90 -36.57
N GLN A 357 -18.95 17.04 -36.55
CA GLN A 357 -18.21 16.66 -37.76
C GLN A 357 -19.08 15.90 -38.77
N ARG A 358 -19.96 15.00 -38.29
CA ARG A 358 -20.92 14.28 -39.15
C ARG A 358 -21.92 15.23 -39.83
N LEU A 359 -22.41 16.24 -39.11
CA LEU A 359 -23.30 17.27 -39.66
C LEU A 359 -22.59 18.10 -40.75
N LYS A 360 -21.37 18.57 -40.48
CA LYS A 360 -20.56 19.28 -41.48
C LYS A 360 -20.30 18.44 -42.73
N LYS A 361 -19.97 17.15 -42.55
CA LYS A 361 -19.76 16.22 -43.67
C LYS A 361 -21.02 16.00 -44.51
N ARG A 362 -22.21 15.96 -43.89
CA ARG A 362 -23.50 15.84 -44.61
C ARG A 362 -23.81 17.10 -45.41
N ALA A 363 -23.64 18.28 -44.81
CA ALA A 363 -23.84 19.56 -45.49
C ALA A 363 -22.91 19.71 -46.70
N LEU A 364 -21.62 19.41 -46.53
CA LEU A 364 -20.64 19.47 -47.63
C LEU A 364 -20.96 18.47 -48.75
N LYS A 365 -21.45 17.27 -48.40
CA LYS A 365 -21.85 16.27 -49.40
C LYS A 365 -23.04 16.76 -50.21
N GLN A 366 -24.03 17.39 -49.58
CA GLN A 366 -25.20 17.93 -50.27
C GLN A 366 -24.81 19.08 -51.21
N GLU A 367 -24.00 20.02 -50.74
CA GLU A 367 -23.50 21.14 -51.56
C GLU A 367 -22.67 20.65 -52.76
N THR A 368 -21.88 19.58 -52.59
CA THR A 368 -21.10 18.98 -53.68
C THR A 368 -22.00 18.31 -54.72
N GLU A 369 -23.06 17.61 -54.31
CA GLU A 369 -23.99 16.97 -55.26
C GLU A 369 -24.85 18.01 -55.99
N GLU A 370 -25.30 19.07 -55.31
CA GLU A 370 -25.99 20.20 -55.93
C GLU A 370 -25.08 20.88 -56.96
N LEU A 371 -23.82 21.16 -56.62
CA LEU A 371 -22.85 21.76 -57.56
C LEU A 371 -22.57 20.84 -58.77
N LYS A 372 -22.37 19.54 -58.56
CA LYS A 372 -22.20 18.56 -59.65
C LYS A 372 -23.40 18.56 -60.59
N SER A 373 -24.62 18.57 -60.04
CA SER A 373 -25.84 18.59 -60.83
C SER A 373 -25.94 19.86 -61.69
N HIS A 374 -25.59 21.02 -61.11
CA HIS A 374 -25.62 22.31 -61.81
C HIS A 374 -24.57 22.38 -62.93
N VAL A 375 -23.35 21.91 -62.66
CA VAL A 375 -22.27 21.85 -63.66
C VAL A 375 -22.65 20.89 -64.80
N ARG A 376 -23.19 19.70 -64.50
CA ARG A 376 -23.64 18.73 -65.51
C ARG A 376 -24.78 19.29 -66.37
N ALA A 377 -25.76 19.97 -65.77
CA ALA A 377 -26.85 20.61 -66.50
C ALA A 377 -26.34 21.72 -67.43
N LYS A 378 -25.37 22.54 -66.99
CA LYS A 378 -24.74 23.57 -67.82
C LYS A 378 -23.98 22.97 -69.00
N MET A 379 -23.18 21.93 -68.77
CA MET A 379 -22.45 21.23 -69.84
C MET A 379 -23.40 20.57 -70.84
N LEU A 380 -24.50 19.97 -70.39
CA LEU A 380 -25.53 19.40 -71.27
C LEU A 380 -26.14 20.46 -72.18
N LYS A 381 -26.47 21.64 -71.62
CA LYS A 381 -26.99 22.77 -72.40
C LYS A 381 -25.99 23.23 -73.46
N GLU A 382 -24.73 23.43 -73.09
CA GLU A 382 -23.65 23.82 -74.01
C GLU A 382 -23.47 22.80 -75.15
N VAL A 383 -23.40 21.50 -74.83
CA VAL A 383 -23.28 20.42 -75.81
C VAL A 383 -24.49 20.38 -76.76
N THR A 384 -25.70 20.57 -76.23
CA THR A 384 -26.94 20.62 -77.02
C THR A 384 -26.93 21.80 -77.99
N GLU A 385 -26.53 22.99 -77.54
CA GLU A 385 -26.44 24.19 -78.38
C GLU A 385 -25.38 24.04 -79.50
N LEU A 386 -24.24 23.41 -79.21
CA LEU A 386 -23.22 23.11 -80.22
C LEU A 386 -23.73 22.13 -81.28
N ALA A 387 -24.51 21.13 -80.88
CA ALA A 387 -25.14 20.18 -81.81
C ALA A 387 -26.13 20.89 -82.75
N GLN A 388 -26.97 21.77 -82.19
CA GLN A 388 -27.97 22.52 -82.93
C GLN A 388 -27.35 23.47 -83.97
N LYS A 389 -26.18 24.03 -83.66
CA LYS A 389 -25.42 24.91 -84.56
C LYS A 389 -24.54 24.15 -85.55
N ASN A 390 -24.51 22.82 -85.50
CA ASN A 390 -23.60 21.98 -86.28
C ASN A 390 -22.12 22.40 -86.15
N ASP A 391 -21.72 22.75 -84.92
CA ASP A 391 -20.38 23.25 -84.63
C ASP A 391 -19.35 22.09 -84.62
N SER A 392 -18.18 22.32 -85.22
CA SER A 392 -17.10 21.32 -85.30
C SER A 392 -16.59 20.83 -83.93
N SER A 393 -16.75 21.63 -82.88
CA SER A 393 -16.35 21.31 -81.50
C SER A 393 -17.36 20.42 -80.76
N PHE A 394 -18.56 20.20 -81.32
CA PHE A 394 -19.64 19.43 -80.68
C PHE A 394 -19.16 18.06 -80.18
N LEU A 395 -18.49 17.27 -81.03
CA LEU A 395 -18.05 15.92 -80.66
C LEU A 395 -17.00 15.94 -79.54
N MET A 396 -16.15 16.97 -79.50
CA MET A 396 -15.16 17.15 -78.44
C MET A 396 -15.84 17.44 -77.10
N LYS A 397 -16.79 18.39 -77.08
CA LYS A 397 -17.54 18.73 -75.87
C LYS A 397 -18.49 17.63 -75.41
N PHE A 398 -19.05 16.88 -76.35
CA PHE A 398 -19.83 15.68 -76.03
C PHE A 398 -19.00 14.62 -75.31
N LYS A 399 -17.74 14.40 -75.71
CA LYS A 399 -16.81 13.48 -75.02
C LYS A 399 -16.50 13.92 -73.60
N GLU A 400 -16.47 15.21 -73.32
CA GLU A 400 -16.28 15.70 -71.94
C GLU A 400 -17.48 15.35 -71.04
N LEU A 401 -18.70 15.38 -71.60
CA LEU A 401 -19.94 15.08 -70.87
C LEU A 401 -20.24 13.57 -70.76
N TYR A 402 -19.86 12.81 -71.78
CA TYR A 402 -20.05 11.35 -71.88
C TYR A 402 -18.73 10.65 -72.28
N PRO A 403 -17.73 10.62 -71.37
CA PRO A 403 -16.38 10.15 -71.67
C PRO A 403 -16.33 8.70 -72.16
N ASP A 404 -17.21 7.85 -71.64
CA ASP A 404 -17.21 6.42 -71.95
C ASP A 404 -17.98 6.07 -73.23
N PHE A 405 -18.90 6.94 -73.67
CA PHE A 405 -19.83 6.63 -74.76
C PHE A 405 -19.12 6.31 -76.09
N ILE A 406 -18.20 7.17 -76.50
CA ILE A 406 -17.46 6.98 -77.76
C ILE A 406 -16.56 5.72 -77.68
N SER A 407 -15.93 5.50 -76.52
CA SER A 407 -15.10 4.31 -76.32
C SER A 407 -15.92 3.02 -76.40
N SER A 408 -17.15 3.02 -75.88
CA SER A 408 -18.08 1.89 -75.95
C SER A 408 -18.56 1.62 -77.37
N LEU A 409 -18.82 2.66 -78.17
CA LEU A 409 -19.16 2.49 -79.59
C LEU A 409 -18.00 1.91 -80.41
N LEU A 410 -16.79 2.40 -80.18
CA LEU A 410 -15.59 1.94 -80.88
C LEU A 410 -15.20 0.51 -80.50
N LYS A 411 -15.59 0.01 -79.32
CA LYS A 411 -15.47 -1.42 -78.98
C LYS A 411 -16.38 -2.31 -79.81
N ILE A 412 -17.55 -1.82 -80.22
CA ILE A 412 -18.51 -2.57 -81.05
C ILE A 412 -18.07 -2.53 -82.51
N ASN A 413 -17.70 -1.35 -83.00
CA ASN A 413 -17.21 -1.17 -84.36
C ASN A 413 -16.06 -0.14 -84.38
N PRO A 414 -14.79 -0.60 -84.45
CA PRO A 414 -13.62 0.29 -84.48
C PRO A 414 -13.52 1.19 -85.71
N ASP A 415 -14.20 0.83 -86.80
CA ASP A 415 -14.10 1.53 -88.10
C ASP A 415 -15.02 2.76 -88.21
N LEU A 416 -15.74 3.12 -87.13
CA LEU A 416 -16.65 4.26 -87.15
C LEU A 416 -15.89 5.57 -87.33
N GLU A 417 -16.30 6.34 -88.33
CA GLU A 417 -15.69 7.65 -88.61
C GLU A 417 -16.18 8.72 -87.63
N ASN A 418 -15.41 9.81 -87.48
CA ASN A 418 -15.83 10.96 -86.65
C ASN A 418 -17.21 11.52 -87.03
N SER A 419 -17.55 11.50 -88.33
CA SER A 419 -18.84 11.97 -88.84
C SER A 419 -20.02 11.05 -88.44
N GLU A 420 -19.73 9.79 -88.13
CA GLU A 420 -20.68 8.80 -87.63
C GLU A 420 -20.75 8.83 -86.11
N LEU A 421 -19.61 9.02 -85.43
CA LEU A 421 -19.54 9.22 -83.98
C LEU A 421 -20.31 10.48 -83.55
N ALA A 422 -20.19 11.59 -84.29
CA ALA A 422 -20.98 12.79 -84.07
C ALA A 422 -22.47 12.54 -84.28
N PHE A 423 -22.83 11.72 -85.26
CA PHE A 423 -24.22 11.34 -85.51
C PHE A 423 -24.79 10.44 -84.40
N CYS A 424 -24.02 9.47 -83.90
CA CYS A 424 -24.39 8.67 -82.74
C CYS A 424 -24.50 9.52 -81.46
N ALA A 425 -23.64 10.52 -81.28
CA ALA A 425 -23.73 11.48 -80.18
C ALA A 425 -25.02 12.31 -80.25
N MET A 426 -25.44 12.76 -81.44
CA MET A 426 -26.74 13.42 -81.64
C MET A 426 -27.92 12.51 -81.31
N LEU A 427 -27.83 11.21 -81.63
CA LEU A 427 -28.84 10.23 -81.25
C LEU A 427 -28.86 9.96 -79.74
N LYS A 428 -27.71 9.92 -79.06
CA LYS A 428 -27.63 9.80 -77.59
C LYS A 428 -28.20 11.02 -76.86
N LEU A 429 -28.22 12.18 -77.51
CA LEU A 429 -28.92 13.37 -77.03
C LEU A 429 -30.42 13.37 -77.37
N HIS A 430 -30.95 12.27 -77.92
CA HIS A 430 -32.35 12.08 -78.29
C HIS A 430 -32.86 13.04 -79.37
N PHE A 431 -31.99 13.57 -80.23
CA PHE A 431 -32.46 14.35 -81.36
C PHE A 431 -33.19 13.45 -82.37
N SER A 432 -34.35 13.91 -82.82
CA SER A 432 -35.13 13.25 -83.86
C SER A 432 -34.43 13.35 -85.22
N SER A 433 -34.79 12.45 -86.14
CA SER A 433 -34.26 12.51 -87.50
C SER A 433 -34.59 13.83 -88.21
N LYS A 434 -35.70 14.48 -87.83
CA LYS A 434 -36.09 15.81 -88.34
C LYS A 434 -35.16 16.89 -87.82
N GLU A 435 -34.93 16.94 -86.50
CA GLU A 435 -34.03 17.91 -85.87
C GLU A 435 -32.59 17.76 -86.38
N ILE A 436 -32.08 16.54 -86.50
CA ILE A 436 -30.72 16.32 -87.04
C ILE A 436 -30.62 16.80 -88.49
N ALA A 437 -31.67 16.61 -89.29
CA ALA A 437 -31.72 17.09 -90.67
C ALA A 437 -31.68 18.62 -90.74
N ASP A 438 -32.44 19.27 -89.85
CA ASP A 438 -32.49 20.72 -89.72
C ASP A 438 -31.13 21.28 -89.24
N TYR A 439 -30.49 20.66 -88.25
CA TYR A 439 -29.19 21.11 -87.72
C TYR A 439 -28.06 20.93 -88.72
N THR A 440 -28.04 19.81 -89.44
CA THR A 440 -26.95 19.47 -90.36
C THR A 440 -27.18 19.93 -91.80
N PHE A 441 -28.29 20.62 -92.06
CA PHE A 441 -28.69 21.14 -93.39
C PHE A 441 -28.74 20.06 -94.48
N VAL A 442 -29.26 18.88 -94.15
CA VAL A 442 -29.44 17.77 -95.10
C VAL A 442 -30.90 17.35 -95.20
N GLN A 443 -31.25 16.61 -96.25
CA GLN A 443 -32.62 16.09 -96.37
C GLN A 443 -32.93 15.07 -95.27
N HIS A 444 -34.14 15.14 -94.70
CA HIS A 444 -34.64 14.20 -93.69
C HIS A 444 -34.47 12.72 -94.09
N ARG A 445 -34.71 12.40 -95.37
CA ARG A 445 -34.54 11.04 -95.92
C ARG A 445 -33.08 10.57 -95.84
N SER A 446 -32.11 11.47 -96.01
CA SER A 446 -30.67 11.16 -95.88
C SER A 446 -30.28 10.83 -94.44
N VAL A 447 -30.87 11.53 -93.46
CA VAL A 447 -30.68 11.22 -92.03
C VAL A 447 -31.26 9.85 -91.68
N GLN A 448 -32.45 9.51 -92.18
CA GLN A 448 -33.06 8.19 -91.96
C GLN A 448 -32.20 7.06 -92.56
N GLN A 449 -31.65 7.26 -93.75
CA GLN A 449 -30.71 6.31 -94.35
C GLN A 449 -29.43 6.18 -93.53
N LYS A 450 -28.87 7.30 -93.04
CA LYS A 450 -27.69 7.28 -92.16
C LYS A 450 -27.98 6.54 -90.85
N LYS A 451 -29.15 6.77 -90.24
CA LYS A 451 -29.66 6.05 -89.05
C LYS A 451 -29.76 4.53 -89.30
N TYR A 452 -30.25 4.12 -90.47
CA TYR A 452 -30.29 2.71 -90.87
C TYR A 452 -28.89 2.10 -91.05
N ARG A 453 -27.95 2.84 -91.66
CA ARG A 453 -26.55 2.38 -91.81
C ARG A 453 -25.88 2.20 -90.44
N ILE A 454 -26.05 3.16 -89.53
CA ILE A 454 -25.54 3.07 -88.16
C ILE A 454 -26.12 1.85 -87.45
N ARG A 455 -27.42 1.57 -87.61
CA ARG A 455 -28.06 0.37 -87.06
C ARG A 455 -27.36 -0.92 -87.49
N LYS A 456 -27.03 -1.03 -88.79
CA LYS A 456 -26.25 -2.18 -89.31
C LYS A 456 -24.81 -2.21 -88.80
N ARG A 457 -24.12 -1.06 -88.81
CA ARG A 457 -22.71 -0.97 -88.38
C ARG A 457 -22.51 -1.29 -86.91
N LEU A 458 -23.49 -0.98 -86.06
CA LEU A 458 -23.48 -1.27 -84.62
C LEU A 458 -24.20 -2.59 -84.27
N ASN A 459 -24.65 -3.35 -85.28
CA ASN A 459 -25.37 -4.62 -85.12
C ASN A 459 -26.60 -4.54 -84.19
N ILE A 460 -27.36 -3.45 -84.30
CA ILE A 460 -28.56 -3.21 -83.47
C ILE A 460 -29.73 -4.02 -84.06
N SER A 461 -30.39 -4.82 -83.21
CA SER A 461 -31.49 -5.70 -83.62
C SER A 461 -32.65 -4.92 -84.23
N GLY A 462 -33.39 -5.52 -85.18
CA GLY A 462 -34.56 -4.91 -85.82
C GLY A 462 -35.70 -4.54 -84.85
N GLU A 463 -35.79 -5.21 -83.70
CA GLU A 463 -36.84 -4.96 -82.70
C GLU A 463 -36.44 -3.95 -81.61
N GLU A 464 -35.16 -3.57 -81.54
CA GLU A 464 -34.64 -2.67 -80.52
C GLU A 464 -34.77 -1.19 -80.94
N ASP A 465 -35.34 -0.34 -80.11
CA ASP A 465 -35.29 1.09 -80.39
C ASP A 465 -33.84 1.60 -80.31
N ILE A 466 -33.44 2.40 -81.30
CA ILE A 466 -32.05 2.84 -81.42
C ILE A 466 -31.66 3.85 -80.33
N TYR A 467 -32.61 4.63 -79.81
CA TYR A 467 -32.37 5.53 -78.70
C TYR A 467 -32.19 4.75 -77.40
N ASP A 468 -33.02 3.72 -77.16
CA ASP A 468 -32.85 2.80 -76.03
C ASP A 468 -31.48 2.09 -76.06
N PHE A 469 -31.04 1.67 -77.25
CA PHE A 469 -29.68 1.12 -77.44
C PHE A 469 -28.62 2.13 -76.97
N PHE A 470 -28.70 3.37 -77.44
CA PHE A 470 -27.73 4.40 -77.07
C PHE A 470 -27.81 4.77 -75.59
N ASP A 471 -28.98 4.76 -74.96
CA ASP A 471 -29.14 4.99 -73.53
C ASP A 471 -28.46 3.91 -72.69
N ARG A 472 -28.53 2.65 -73.12
CA ARG A 472 -27.82 1.53 -72.47
C ARG A 472 -26.31 1.54 -72.71
N ILE A 473 -25.86 2.11 -73.83
CA ILE A 473 -24.45 2.35 -74.04
C ILE A 473 -24.00 3.48 -73.12
N SER A 474 -23.35 3.05 -72.03
CA SER A 474 -22.66 3.89 -71.05
C SER A 474 -23.61 4.73 -70.19
N ASN A 475 -23.76 4.29 -68.93
CA ASN A 475 -24.30 5.05 -67.81
C ASN A 475 -23.15 5.42 -66.87
#